data_AF-A0A357FYJ0-F1
#
_entry.id   AF-A0A357FYJ0-F1
#
_cell.length_a   1.000
_cell.length_b   1.000
_cell.length_c   1.000
_cell.angle_alpha   90.00
_cell.angle_beta   90.00
_cell.angle_gamma   90.00
#
_symmetry.space_group_name_H-M   'P 1'
#
loop_
_entity.id
_entity.type
_entity.pdbx_description
1 polymer ?
#
loop_
_entity_poly.entity_id
_entity_poly.type
_entity_poly.pdbx_seq_one_letter_code
_entity_poly.pdbx_strand_id
1 'polypeptide(L)' 'MIDRLHKPFFICLVMLVCAGAALIIAKIWGIELPEDLFWKIIATLVVLILLCGFLLVANSDFGQHKKLKDEHYLD' A
#
# COMPACT_ATOMS: atom_id res chain seq x y z
N MET A 1 6.11 11.59 15.53
CA MET A 1 4.70 11.27 15.18
C MET A 1 4.58 10.56 13.82
N ILE A 2 5.51 10.80 12.88
CA ILE A 2 5.61 10.14 11.56
C ILE A 2 5.78 8.60 11.68
N ASP A 3 6.52 8.09 12.67
CA ASP A 3 6.69 6.64 12.89
C ASP A 3 5.39 5.89 13.20
N ARG A 4 4.36 6.58 13.73
CA ARG A 4 3.04 5.99 13.96
C ARG A 4 2.24 5.81 12.68
N LEU A 5 2.55 6.56 11.62
CA LEU A 5 1.80 6.54 10.35
C LEU A 5 2.40 5.56 9.34
N HIS A 6 3.70 5.27 9.40
CA HIS A 6 4.31 4.23 8.56
C HIS A 6 3.73 2.83 8.83
N LYS A 7 3.43 2.51 10.10
CA LYS A 7 2.83 1.23 10.50
C LYS A 7 1.48 0.95 9.81
N PRO A 8 0.47 1.85 9.83
CA PRO A 8 -0.80 1.58 9.16
C PRO A 8 -0.67 1.52 7.63
N PHE A 9 0.18 2.34 7.00
CA PHE A 9 0.39 2.25 5.54
C PHE A 9 1.07 0.93 5.14
N PHE A 10 2.04 0.48 5.92
CA PHE A 10 2.69 -0.81 5.70
C PHE A 10 1.71 -1.98 5.90
N ILE A 11 0.92 -1.96 6.99
CA ILE A 11 -0.12 -2.97 7.24
C ILE A 11 -1.15 -2.97 6.10
N CYS A 12 -1.57 -1.80 5.63
CA CYS A 12 -2.50 -1.67 4.51
C CYS A 12 -1.93 -2.31 3.23
N LEU A 13 -0.66 -2.05 2.91
CA LEU A 13 0.01 -2.63 1.75
C LEU A 13 0.09 -4.16 1.85
N VAL A 14 0.46 -4.70 3.02
CA VAL A 14 0.47 -6.15 3.26
C VAL A 14 -0.93 -6.74 3.09
N MET A 15 -1.96 -6.11 3.65
CA MET A 15 -3.36 -6.55 3.50
C MET A 15 -3.82 -6.55 2.04
N LEU A 16 -3.45 -5.55 1.24
CA LEU A 16 -3.78 -5.49 -0.19
C LEU A 16 -3.13 -6.65 -0.97
N VAL A 17 -1.87 -6.97 -0.68
CA VAL A 17 -1.17 -8.10 -1.30
C VAL A 17 -1.83 -9.43 -0.89
N CYS A 18 -2.12 -9.61 0.40
CA CYS A 18 -2.82 -10.80 0.89
C CYS A 18 -4.21 -10.96 0.27
N ALA A 19 -4.96 -9.86 0.09
CA ALA A 19 -6.26 -9.88 -0.57
C ALA A 19 -6.16 -10.29 -2.04
N GLY A 20 -5.15 -9.78 -2.77
CA GLY A 20 -4.87 -10.20 -4.15
C GLY A 20 -4.53 -11.69 -4.25
N ALA A 21 -3.68 -12.19 -3.34
CA ALA A 21 -3.34 -13.62 -3.28
C ALA A 21 -4.57 -14.48 -2.98
N ALA A 22 -5.41 -14.08 -2.02
CA ALA A 22 -6.65 -14.77 -1.69
C ALA A 22 -7.62 -14.86 -2.87
N LEU A 23 -7.76 -13.78 -3.65
CA LEU A 23 -8.59 -13.77 -4.86
C LEU A 23 -8.07 -14.71 -5.95
N ILE A 24 -6.75 -14.79 -6.14
CA ILE A 24 -6.15 -15.73 -7.10
C ILE A 24 -6.40 -17.18 -6.65
N ILE A 25 -6.21 -17.47 -5.36
CA ILE A 25 -6.49 -18.79 -4.79
C ILE A 25 -7.98 -19.15 -4.96
N ALA A 26 -8.89 -18.21 -4.69
CA ALA A 26 -10.33 -18.40 -4.87
C ALA A 26 -10.67 -18.77 -6.33
N LYS A 27 -10.05 -18.09 -7.31
CA LYS A 27 -10.23 -18.40 -8.73
C LYS A 27 -9.70 -19.80 -9.09
N ILE A 28 -8.57 -20.22 -8.52
CA ILE A 28 -8.01 -21.57 -8.71
C ILE A 28 -8.94 -22.64 -8.13
N TRP A 29 -9.61 -22.36 -7.02
CA TRP A 29 -10.56 -23.27 -6.36
C TRP A 29 -11.94 -23.36 -7.05
N GLY A 30 -12.11 -22.71 -8.20
CA GLY A 30 -13.35 -22.78 -8.97
C GLY A 30 -14.44 -21.82 -8.48
N ILE A 31 -14.09 -20.80 -7.67
CA ILE A 31 -15.02 -19.71 -7.40
C ILE A 31 -15.15 -18.87 -8.68
N GLU A 32 -16.28 -19.05 -9.36
CA GLU A 32 -16.59 -18.37 -10.61
C GLU A 32 -17.01 -16.92 -10.35
N LEU A 33 -16.03 -16.02 -10.41
CA LEU A 33 -16.29 -14.59 -10.60
C LEU A 33 -16.38 -14.31 -12.10
N PRO A 34 -17.29 -13.41 -12.54
CA PRO A 34 -17.30 -12.91 -13.91
C PRO A 34 -15.92 -12.38 -14.28
N GLU A 35 -15.41 -12.75 -15.46
CA GLU A 35 -14.03 -12.41 -15.86
C GLU A 35 -13.78 -10.90 -15.86
N ASP A 36 -14.76 -10.11 -16.34
CA ASP A 36 -14.70 -8.65 -16.32
C ASP A 36 -14.56 -8.09 -14.90
N LEU A 37 -15.31 -8.64 -13.94
CA LEU A 37 -15.23 -8.25 -12.54
C LEU A 37 -13.87 -8.62 -11.94
N PHE A 38 -13.39 -9.83 -12.20
CA PHE A 38 -12.11 -10.31 -11.67
C PHE A 38 -10.95 -9.41 -12.12
N TRP A 39 -10.87 -9.12 -13.42
CA TRP A 39 -9.80 -8.27 -13.95
C TRP A 39 -9.89 -6.82 -13.45
N LYS A 40 -11.11 -6.28 -13.29
CA LYS A 40 -11.31 -4.95 -12.67
C LYS A 40 -10.83 -4.92 -11.22
N ILE A 41 -11.12 -5.96 -10.43
CA ILE A 41 -10.67 -6.04 -9.04
C ILE A 41 -9.14 -6.14 -8.97
N ILE A 42 -8.52 -7.01 -9.77
CA ILE A 42 -7.06 -7.15 -9.83
C ILE A 42 -6.40 -5.83 -10.24
N ALA A 43 -6.88 -5.19 -11.31
CA ALA A 43 -6.36 -3.90 -11.75
C ALA A 43 -6.48 -2.83 -10.65
N THR A 44 -7.61 -2.78 -9.95
CA THR A 44 -7.82 -1.85 -8.84
C THR A 44 -6.84 -2.11 -7.69
N LEU A 45 -6.62 -3.38 -7.32
CA LEU A 45 -5.64 -3.75 -6.29
C LEU A 45 -4.22 -3.32 -6.66
N VAL A 46 -3.81 -3.53 -7.92
CA VAL A 46 -2.50 -3.09 -8.41
C VAL A 46 -2.35 -1.57 -8.27
N VAL A 47 -3.35 -0.80 -8.68
CA VAL A 47 -3.33 0.67 -8.55
C VAL A 47 -3.24 1.09 -7.07
N LEU A 48 -4.00 0.45 -6.18
CA LEU A 48 -3.96 0.76 -4.74
C LEU A 48 -2.59 0.42 -4.12
N ILE A 49 -1.99 -0.71 -4.48
CA ILE A 49 -0.65 -1.10 -4.01
C ILE A 49 0.39 -0.07 -4.44
N LEU A 50 0.34 0.38 -5.69
CA LEU A 50 1.24 1.42 -6.21
C LEU A 50 1.04 2.76 -5.47
N LEU A 51 -0.21 3.18 -5.27
CA LEU A 51 -0.51 4.41 -4.53
C LEU A 51 -0.05 4.34 -3.07
N CYS A 52 -0.31 3.23 -2.38
CA CYS A 52 0.14 3.03 -1.01
C CYS A 52 1.67 3.01 -0.92
N GLY A 53 2.34 2.34 -1.88
CA GLY A 53 3.80 2.32 -1.97
C GLY A 53 4.38 3.71 -2.18
N PHE A 54 3.81 4.47 -3.12
CA PHE A 54 4.19 5.86 -3.38
C PHE A 54 4.01 6.75 -2.14
N LEU A 55 2.85 6.68 -1.47
CA LEU A 55 2.57 7.45 -0.26
C LEU A 55 3.51 7.09 0.90
N LEU A 56 3.92 5.82 1.01
CA LEU A 56 4.88 5.39 2.03
C LEU A 56 6.24 6.03 1.79
N VAL A 57 6.74 6.00 0.55
CA VAL A 57 8.02 6.60 0.17
C VAL A 57 7.97 8.12 0.31
N ALA A 58 6.94 8.77 -0.24
CA ALA A 58 6.78 10.21 -0.17
C ALA A 58 6.71 10.71 1.29
N ASN A 59 5.95 10.03 2.16
CA ASN A 59 5.91 10.39 3.59
C ASN A 59 7.25 10.17 4.29
N SER A 60 8.03 9.15 3.91
CA SER A 60 9.37 8.93 4.44
C SER A 60 10.29 10.10 4.09
N ASP A 61 10.22 10.60 2.86
CA ASP A 61 11.04 11.71 2.36
C ASP A 61 10.70 13.03 3.07
N PHE A 62 9.41 13.39 3.13
CA PHE A 62 8.96 14.58 3.86
C PHE A 62 9.22 14.49 5.37
N GLY A 63 9.19 13.29 5.94
CA GLY A 63 9.47 13.07 7.36
C GLY A 63 10.91 13.35 7.76
N GLN A 64 11.88 13.04 6.88
CA GLN A 64 13.30 13.30 7.13
C GLN A 64 13.60 14.81 7.15
N HIS A 65 13.01 15.59 6.24
CA HIS A 65 13.19 17.04 6.22
C HIS A 65 12.69 17.73 7.50
N LYS A 66 11.57 17.28 8.05
CA LYS A 66 11.04 17.84 9.30
C LYS A 66 11.93 17.50 10.50
N LYS A 67 12.45 16.28 10.56
CA LYS A 67 13.33 15.84 11.66
C LYS A 67 14.65 16.61 11.69
N LEU A 68 15.26 16.87 10.54
CA LEU A 68 16.52 17.63 10.44
C LEU A 68 16.37 19.10 10.86
N LYS A 69 15.19 19.69 10.62
CA LYS A 69 14.86 21.05 11.07
C LYS A 69 14.58 21.12 12.57
N ASP A 70 13.86 20.14 13.12
CA ASP A 70 13.57 20.04 14.55
C ASP A 70 14.84 19.75 15.40
N GLU A 71 15.86 19.11 14.81
CA GLU A 71 17.14 18.83 15.45
C GLU A 71 18.19 19.96 15.27
N HIS A 72 17.81 21.14 14.76
CA HIS A 72 18.70 22.31 14.60
C HIS A 72 19.96 22.06 13.73
N TYR A 73 19.94 21.06 12.85
CA TYR A 73 21.05 20.82 11.90
C TYR A 73 20.99 21.69 10.65
N LEU A 74 19.85 22.34 10.41
CA LEU A 74 19.63 23.26 9.29
C LEU A 74 18.94 24.51 9.85
N ASP A 75 19.59 25.68 9.74
CA ASP A 75 19.02 27.00 10.07
C ASP A 75 17.87 27.37 9.13
#